data_AF-A0A251RSC9-F1
#
_entry.id   AF-A0A251RSC9-F1
#
_cell.length_a   1.000
_cell.length_b   1.000
_cell.length_c   1.000
_cell.angle_alpha   90.00
_cell.angle_beta   90.00
_cell.angle_gamma   90.00
#
_symmetry.space_group_name_H-M   'P 1'
#
loop_
_entity.id
_entity.type
_entity.pdbx_description
1 polymer ?
#
loop_
_entity_poly.entity_id
_entity_poly.type
_entity_poly.pdbx_seq_one_letter_code
_entity_poly.pdbx_strand_id
1 'polypeptide(L)'
;MLFFTCQDIANSLFQHLQAELNVRVESKDKDLAAKDVEIAELKRRLFEAHDKNKSLEIDLEAERVKVETAEEAKKKAEEARDISTSALNVAQNNYAEAQTIVDTLVSESEWMRSRGVVVIANSILNATELDEAVAALIDASCAVGHRGGYLECAQHVEAEFGQQFDTHHCSVADQADSMLSQVEEVYEHLSLPVTELVTDVLKHDDWSTRLKSIIDPPETVELTDEEEAAGGDGDGGNEAGGDGGGNE
;
A
#
# COMPACT_ATOMS: atom_id res chain seq x y z
N MET A 1 4.17 -137.93 44.67
CA MET A 1 4.59 -137.49 43.32
C MET A 1 4.37 -135.97 43.26
N LEU A 2 5.37 -135.23 43.76
CA LEU A 2 5.30 -133.80 44.11
C LEU A 2 5.49 -132.85 42.90
N PHE A 3 5.49 -133.40 41.68
CA PHE A 3 5.83 -132.68 40.44
C PHE A 3 4.71 -131.78 39.89
N PHE A 4 3.48 -131.85 40.42
CA PHE A 4 2.37 -131.00 39.99
C PHE A 4 2.33 -129.62 40.66
N THR A 5 2.94 -129.44 41.84
CA THR A 5 2.79 -128.18 42.61
C THR A 5 3.72 -127.04 42.16
N CYS A 6 4.92 -127.36 41.65
CA CYS A 6 5.85 -126.34 41.14
C CYS A 6 5.41 -125.75 39.80
N GLN A 7 4.80 -126.55 38.93
CA GLN A 7 4.30 -126.09 37.62
C GLN A 7 3.12 -125.14 37.77
N ASP A 8 2.21 -125.41 38.72
CA ASP A 8 1.06 -124.54 39.00
C ASP A 8 1.46 -123.22 39.67
N ILE A 9 2.46 -123.23 40.56
CA ILE A 9 3.01 -121.99 41.15
C ILE A 9 3.77 -121.17 40.11
N ALA A 10 4.57 -121.80 39.23
CA ALA A 10 5.27 -121.11 38.15
C ALA A 10 4.28 -120.52 37.13
N ASN A 11 3.22 -121.24 36.77
CA ASN A 11 2.15 -120.76 35.91
C ASN A 11 1.37 -119.61 36.57
N SER A 12 1.09 -119.68 37.87
CA SER A 12 0.41 -118.62 38.62
C SER A 12 1.27 -117.34 38.72
N LEU A 13 2.56 -117.47 39.00
CA LEU A 13 3.50 -116.34 39.01
C LEU A 13 3.69 -115.73 37.62
N PHE A 14 3.75 -116.56 36.58
CA PHE A 14 3.81 -116.10 35.19
C PHE A 14 2.53 -115.34 34.80
N GLN A 15 1.34 -115.86 35.14
CA GLN A 15 0.08 -115.17 34.90
C GLN A 15 -0.03 -113.86 35.70
N HIS A 16 0.45 -113.82 36.94
CA HIS A 16 0.46 -112.60 37.75
C HIS A 16 1.41 -111.54 37.16
N LEU A 17 2.64 -111.91 36.80
CA LEU A 17 3.60 -111.00 36.16
C LEU A 17 3.11 -110.52 34.79
N GLN A 18 2.46 -111.40 34.03
CA GLN A 18 1.84 -111.06 32.75
C GLN A 18 0.67 -110.09 32.93
N ALA A 19 -0.18 -110.29 33.94
CA ALA A 19 -1.26 -109.38 34.27
C ALA A 19 -0.73 -108.01 34.74
N GLU A 20 0.32 -107.99 35.57
CA GLU A 20 0.94 -106.74 36.03
C GLU A 20 1.62 -105.98 34.89
N LEU A 21 2.31 -106.69 33.99
CA LEU A 21 2.89 -106.10 32.79
C LEU A 21 1.81 -105.55 31.86
N ASN A 22 0.71 -106.28 31.64
CA ASN A 22 -0.42 -105.84 30.83
C ASN A 22 -1.08 -104.59 31.42
N VAL A 23 -1.32 -104.55 32.74
CA VAL A 23 -1.85 -103.36 33.41
C VAL A 23 -0.91 -102.16 33.26
N ARG A 24 0.41 -102.39 33.37
CA ARG A 24 1.43 -101.34 33.19
C ARG A 24 1.51 -100.83 31.75
N VAL A 25 1.33 -101.72 30.76
CA VAL A 25 1.25 -101.37 29.33
C VAL A 25 -0.03 -100.59 29.06
N GLU A 26 -1.19 -101.08 29.51
CA GLU A 26 -2.48 -100.38 29.37
C GLU A 26 -2.47 -98.99 30.03
N SER A 27 -1.82 -98.85 31.19
CA SER A 27 -1.65 -97.54 31.84
C SER A 27 -0.80 -96.60 30.99
N LYS A 28 0.31 -97.08 30.42
CA LYS A 28 1.17 -96.27 29.56
C LYS A 28 0.50 -95.91 28.23
N ASP A 29 -0.29 -96.81 27.66
CA ASP A 29 -1.03 -96.55 26.42
C ASP A 29 -2.12 -95.48 26.65
N LYS A 30 -2.80 -95.51 27.81
CA LYS A 30 -3.73 -94.45 28.23
C LYS A 30 -3.02 -93.11 28.41
N ASP A 31 -1.85 -93.10 29.04
CA ASP A 31 -1.05 -91.88 29.23
C ASP A 31 -0.51 -91.32 27.91
N LEU A 32 -0.09 -92.18 26.98
CA LEU A 32 0.34 -91.79 25.64
C LEU A 32 -0.83 -91.21 24.84
N ALA A 33 -1.99 -91.87 24.86
CA ALA A 33 -3.19 -91.35 24.22
C ALA A 33 -3.62 -89.99 24.79
N ALA A 34 -3.52 -89.79 26.11
CA ALA A 34 -3.79 -88.50 26.75
C ALA A 34 -2.80 -87.41 26.29
N LYS A 35 -1.51 -87.74 26.19
CA LYS A 35 -0.48 -86.82 25.67
C LYS A 35 -0.68 -86.50 24.19
N ASP A 36 -1.10 -87.45 23.38
CA ASP A 36 -1.39 -87.20 21.95
C ASP A 36 -2.55 -86.23 21.78
N VAL A 37 -3.59 -86.33 22.62
CA VAL A 37 -4.69 -85.35 22.67
C VAL A 37 -4.18 -83.96 23.07
N GLU A 38 -3.35 -83.89 24.12
CA GLU A 38 -2.75 -82.62 24.57
C GLU A 38 -1.86 -82.00 23.49
N ILE A 39 -1.03 -82.80 22.80
CA ILE A 39 -0.19 -82.35 21.68
C ILE A 39 -1.05 -81.81 20.53
N ALA A 40 -2.15 -82.49 20.19
CA ALA A 40 -3.07 -82.03 19.16
C ALA A 40 -3.72 -80.69 19.54
N GLU A 41 -4.12 -80.53 20.81
CA GLU A 41 -4.69 -79.27 21.28
C GLU A 41 -3.66 -78.14 21.34
N LEU A 42 -2.45 -78.40 21.80
CA LEU A 42 -1.36 -77.43 21.81
C LEU A 42 -0.99 -76.97 20.40
N LYS A 43 -0.94 -77.89 19.43
CA LYS A 43 -0.75 -77.55 18.01
C LYS A 43 -1.87 -76.64 17.51
N ARG A 44 -3.13 -76.98 17.81
CA ARG A 44 -4.29 -76.15 17.43
C ARG A 44 -4.18 -74.74 18.01
N ARG A 45 -3.88 -74.61 19.30
CA ARG A 45 -3.71 -73.31 19.97
C ARG A 45 -2.54 -72.50 19.39
N LEU A 46 -1.44 -73.17 19.05
CA LEU A 46 -0.27 -72.52 18.44
C LEU A 46 -0.61 -71.96 17.05
N PHE A 47 -1.30 -72.73 16.20
CA PHE A 47 -1.76 -72.24 14.90
C PHE A 47 -2.75 -71.07 15.04
N GLU A 48 -3.70 -71.19 15.95
CA GLU A 48 -4.67 -70.12 16.22
C GLU A 48 -3.97 -68.84 16.71
N ALA A 49 -2.95 -68.96 17.56
CA ALA A 49 -2.14 -67.83 18.01
C ALA A 49 -1.32 -67.21 16.87
N HIS A 50 -0.74 -68.05 16.00
CA HIS A 50 0.01 -67.60 14.82
C HIS A 50 -0.88 -66.80 13.85
N ASP A 51 -2.08 -67.31 13.55
CA ASP A 51 -3.01 -66.62 12.65
C ASP A 51 -3.51 -65.30 13.24
N LYS A 52 -3.79 -65.26 14.55
CA LYS A 52 -4.11 -64.01 15.26
C LYS A 52 -2.96 -63.01 15.21
N ASN A 53 -1.72 -63.47 15.41
CA ASN A 53 -0.54 -62.61 15.36
C ASN A 53 -0.36 -61.99 13.96
N LYS A 54 -0.52 -62.80 12.91
CA LYS A 54 -0.46 -62.33 11.52
C LYS A 54 -1.55 -61.30 11.20
N SER A 55 -2.78 -61.51 11.71
CA SER A 55 -3.86 -60.53 11.55
C SER A 55 -3.51 -59.19 12.23
N LEU A 56 -3.00 -59.24 13.47
CA LEU A 56 -2.62 -58.04 14.21
C LEU A 56 -1.46 -57.29 13.54
N GLU A 57 -0.51 -57.98 12.94
CA GLU A 57 0.60 -57.35 12.20
C GLU A 57 0.09 -56.55 10.99
N ILE A 58 -0.88 -57.11 10.25
CA ILE A 58 -1.53 -56.41 9.12
C ILE A 58 -2.29 -55.17 9.63
N ASP A 59 -3.05 -55.30 10.71
CA ASP A 59 -3.82 -54.19 11.28
C ASP A 59 -2.89 -53.07 11.79
N LEU A 60 -1.79 -53.43 12.45
CA LEU A 60 -0.77 -52.47 12.91
C LEU A 60 -0.12 -51.74 11.75
N GLU A 61 0.25 -52.44 10.67
CA GLU A 61 0.85 -51.79 9.50
C GLU A 61 -0.16 -50.88 8.79
N ALA A 62 -1.41 -51.30 8.65
CA ALA A 62 -2.47 -50.46 8.11
C ALA A 62 -2.68 -49.19 8.95
N GLU A 63 -2.63 -49.28 10.28
CA GLU A 63 -2.75 -48.13 11.16
C GLU A 63 -1.52 -47.22 11.09
N ARG A 64 -0.31 -47.78 10.97
CA ARG A 64 0.91 -46.98 10.76
C ARG A 64 0.84 -46.17 9.47
N VAL A 65 0.38 -46.77 8.37
CA VAL A 65 0.20 -46.06 7.08
C VAL A 65 -0.83 -44.94 7.21
N LYS A 66 -1.93 -45.15 7.95
CA LYS A 66 -2.92 -44.07 8.21
C LYS A 66 -2.31 -42.93 9.02
N VAL A 67 -1.51 -43.23 10.05
CA VAL A 67 -0.83 -42.20 10.85
C VAL A 67 0.16 -41.42 9.99
N GLU A 68 0.95 -42.10 9.17
CA GLU A 68 1.92 -41.46 8.27
C GLU A 68 1.23 -40.54 7.24
N THR A 69 0.16 -41.03 6.61
CA THR A 69 -0.62 -40.21 5.67
C THR A 69 -1.32 -39.02 6.33
N ALA A 70 -1.80 -39.19 7.56
CA ALA A 70 -2.40 -38.09 8.34
C ALA A 70 -1.36 -37.03 8.72
N GLU A 71 -0.15 -37.43 9.15
CA GLU A 71 0.94 -36.51 9.46
C GLU A 71 1.45 -35.80 8.19
N GLU A 72 1.56 -36.50 7.06
CA GLU A 72 1.92 -35.87 5.78
C GLU A 72 0.86 -34.85 5.33
N ALA A 73 -0.42 -35.19 5.45
CA ALA A 73 -1.52 -34.27 5.15
C ALA A 73 -1.51 -33.04 6.07
N LYS A 74 -1.26 -33.23 7.36
CA LYS A 74 -1.13 -32.15 8.35
C LYS A 74 0.05 -31.23 8.01
N LYS A 75 1.20 -31.79 7.66
CA LYS A 75 2.38 -31.01 7.23
C LYS A 75 2.07 -30.18 5.98
N LYS A 76 1.44 -30.77 4.96
CA LYS A 76 1.02 -30.03 3.76
C LYS A 76 0.01 -28.92 4.06
N ALA A 77 -0.92 -29.16 4.98
CA ALA A 77 -1.89 -28.15 5.40
C ALA A 77 -1.21 -26.98 6.13
N GLU A 78 -0.20 -27.27 6.97
CA GLU A 78 0.59 -26.24 7.65
C GLU A 78 1.43 -25.42 6.66
N GLU A 79 2.13 -26.07 5.73
CA GLU A 79 2.87 -25.37 4.66
C GLU A 79 1.94 -24.48 3.82
N ALA A 80 0.74 -24.96 3.47
CA ALA A 80 -0.25 -24.16 2.74
C ALA A 80 -0.75 -22.96 3.57
N ARG A 81 -0.93 -23.13 4.88
CA ARG A 81 -1.31 -22.04 5.78
C ARG A 81 -0.20 -20.99 5.89
N ASP A 82 1.05 -21.41 5.99
CA ASP A 82 2.20 -20.51 6.12
C ASP A 82 2.41 -19.71 4.84
N ILE A 83 2.31 -20.37 3.67
CA ILE A 83 2.33 -19.70 2.36
C ILE A 83 1.18 -18.69 2.26
N SER A 84 -0.04 -19.08 2.65
CA SER A 84 -1.20 -18.19 2.61
C SER A 84 -1.04 -16.99 3.55
N THR A 85 -0.44 -17.18 4.73
CA THR A 85 -0.20 -16.11 5.70
C THR A 85 0.86 -15.14 5.19
N SER A 86 1.94 -15.67 4.60
CA SER A 86 2.98 -14.85 3.96
C SER A 86 2.42 -14.02 2.81
N ALA A 87 1.62 -14.64 1.93
CA ALA A 87 0.98 -13.95 0.81
C ALA A 87 0.02 -12.84 1.28
N LEU A 88 -0.74 -13.10 2.37
CA LEU A 88 -1.62 -12.09 2.97
C LEU A 88 -0.83 -10.90 3.52
N ASN A 89 0.27 -11.14 4.22
CA ASN A 89 1.12 -10.06 4.75
C ASN A 89 1.70 -9.19 3.62
N VAL A 90 2.14 -9.81 2.51
CA VAL A 90 2.63 -9.07 1.32
C VAL A 90 1.51 -8.22 0.74
N ALA A 91 0.30 -8.77 0.58
CA ALA A 91 -0.84 -8.02 0.05
C ALA A 91 -1.23 -6.85 0.97
N GLN A 92 -1.20 -7.04 2.29
CA GLN A 92 -1.49 -5.98 3.26
C GLN A 92 -0.44 -4.86 3.21
N ASN A 93 0.85 -5.21 3.11
CA ASN A 93 1.92 -4.22 2.99
C ASN A 93 1.78 -3.40 1.70
N ASN A 94 1.56 -4.08 0.57
CA ASN A 94 1.33 -3.41 -0.72
C ASN A 94 0.12 -2.47 -0.68
N TYR A 95 -0.94 -2.86 0.02
CA TYR A 95 -2.11 -2.00 0.20
C TYR A 95 -1.78 -0.75 1.04
N ALA A 96 -1.01 -0.89 2.12
CA ALA A 96 -0.59 0.24 2.95
C ALA A 96 0.32 1.22 2.19
N GLU A 97 1.25 0.71 1.37
CA GLU A 97 2.08 1.52 0.49
C GLU A 97 1.24 2.26 -0.55
N ALA A 98 0.31 1.57 -1.21
CA ALA A 98 -0.60 2.17 -2.18
C ALA A 98 -1.49 3.24 -1.53
N GLN A 99 -1.99 3.00 -0.32
CA GLN A 99 -2.80 3.96 0.42
C GLN A 99 -2.01 5.25 0.71
N THR A 100 -0.75 5.12 1.11
CA THR A 100 0.13 6.28 1.38
C THR A 100 0.34 7.14 0.12
N ILE A 101 0.50 6.50 -1.05
CA ILE A 101 0.59 7.18 -2.34
C ILE A 101 -0.73 7.91 -2.66
N VAL A 102 -1.87 7.24 -2.47
CA VAL A 102 -3.19 7.83 -2.71
C VAL A 102 -3.43 9.04 -1.79
N ASP A 103 -3.12 8.92 -0.50
CA ASP A 103 -3.30 10.02 0.46
C ASP A 103 -2.44 11.24 0.09
N THR A 104 -1.21 11.01 -0.37
CA THR A 104 -0.32 12.05 -0.87
C THR A 104 -0.93 12.76 -2.09
N LEU A 105 -1.37 11.99 -3.09
CA LEU A 105 -2.00 12.54 -4.30
C LEU A 105 -3.28 13.32 -3.99
N VAL A 106 -4.10 12.82 -3.05
CA VAL A 106 -5.33 13.52 -2.63
C VAL A 106 -4.98 14.87 -2.02
N SER A 107 -4.05 14.91 -1.06
CA SER A 107 -3.56 16.15 -0.43
C SER A 107 -2.99 17.14 -1.43
N GLU A 108 -2.14 16.68 -2.35
CA GLU A 108 -1.54 17.53 -3.39
C GLU A 108 -2.59 18.08 -4.37
N SER A 109 -3.53 17.25 -4.78
CA SER A 109 -4.62 17.65 -5.69
C SER A 109 -5.59 18.64 -5.03
N GLU A 110 -5.86 18.47 -3.74
CA GLU A 110 -6.69 19.36 -2.95
C GLU A 110 -6.01 20.72 -2.78
N TRP A 111 -4.71 20.74 -2.48
CA TRP A 111 -3.93 21.99 -2.42
C TRP A 111 -3.92 22.70 -3.78
N MET A 112 -3.68 21.97 -4.88
CA MET A 112 -3.69 22.55 -6.22
C MET A 112 -5.04 23.18 -6.54
N ARG A 113 -6.14 22.48 -6.22
CA ARG A 113 -7.51 22.94 -6.48
C ARG A 113 -7.90 24.14 -5.63
N SER A 114 -7.52 24.15 -4.34
CA SER A 114 -7.95 25.18 -3.39
C SER A 114 -7.09 26.44 -3.42
N ARG A 115 -5.77 26.29 -3.68
CA ARG A 115 -4.80 27.39 -3.57
C ARG A 115 -3.84 27.46 -4.76
N GLY A 116 -3.30 26.32 -5.21
CA GLY A 116 -2.23 26.31 -6.22
C GLY A 116 -2.59 27.03 -7.52
N VAL A 117 -3.75 26.71 -8.13
CA VAL A 117 -4.20 27.36 -9.38
C VAL A 117 -4.37 28.87 -9.21
N VAL A 118 -4.95 29.29 -8.08
CA VAL A 118 -5.20 30.71 -7.79
C VAL A 118 -3.87 31.46 -7.65
N VAL A 119 -2.92 30.89 -6.93
CA VAL A 119 -1.61 31.48 -6.69
C VAL A 119 -0.80 31.57 -7.99
N ILE A 120 -0.81 30.52 -8.83
CA ILE A 120 -0.18 30.54 -10.17
C ILE A 120 -0.81 31.63 -11.05
N ALA A 121 -2.14 31.69 -11.12
CA ALA A 121 -2.84 32.69 -11.91
C ALA A 121 -2.51 34.12 -11.43
N ASN A 122 -2.45 34.33 -10.12
CA ASN A 122 -2.08 35.61 -9.55
C ASN A 122 -0.64 36.01 -9.91
N SER A 123 0.30 35.07 -9.91
CA SER A 123 1.69 35.36 -10.33
C SER A 123 1.81 35.68 -11.82
N ILE A 124 0.98 35.08 -12.68
CA ILE A 124 0.90 35.43 -14.11
C ILE A 124 0.32 36.82 -14.30
N LEU A 125 -0.77 37.14 -13.61
CA LEU A 125 -1.47 38.42 -13.75
C LEU A 125 -0.70 39.61 -13.16
N ASN A 126 0.23 39.36 -12.23
CA ASN A 126 1.10 40.39 -11.67
C ASN A 126 2.53 40.33 -12.23
N ALA A 127 2.75 39.66 -13.38
CA ALA A 127 4.05 39.63 -14.02
C ALA A 127 4.36 41.01 -14.62
N THR A 128 5.53 41.57 -14.28
CA THR A 128 5.93 42.91 -14.74
C THR A 128 6.03 43.00 -16.26
N GLU A 129 6.42 41.91 -16.92
CA GLU A 129 6.51 41.83 -18.38
C GLU A 129 5.13 41.94 -19.04
N LEU A 130 4.08 41.42 -18.39
CA LEU A 130 2.70 41.57 -18.84
C LEU A 130 2.23 43.01 -18.65
N ASP A 131 2.51 43.61 -17.50
CA ASP A 131 2.18 45.01 -17.22
C ASP A 131 2.86 45.97 -18.21
N GLU A 132 4.14 45.77 -18.49
CA GLU A 132 4.92 46.58 -19.44
C GLU A 132 4.38 46.43 -20.87
N ALA A 133 4.08 45.20 -21.31
CA ALA A 133 3.54 44.94 -22.65
C ALA A 133 2.15 45.56 -22.83
N VAL A 134 1.28 45.46 -21.82
CA VAL A 134 -0.06 46.08 -21.85
C VAL A 134 0.04 47.60 -21.83
N ALA A 135 0.95 48.17 -21.03
CA ALA A 135 1.18 49.62 -21.01
C ALA A 135 1.64 50.14 -22.38
N ALA A 136 2.62 49.46 -23.01
CA ALA A 136 3.08 49.80 -24.35
C ALA A 136 1.96 49.71 -25.40
N LEU A 137 1.08 48.69 -25.29
CA LEU A 137 -0.04 48.51 -26.20
C LEU A 137 -1.07 49.64 -26.07
N ILE A 138 -1.36 50.06 -24.83
CA ILE A 138 -2.24 51.20 -24.54
C ILE A 138 -1.65 52.48 -25.14
N ASP A 139 -0.36 52.75 -24.90
CA ASP A 139 0.32 53.95 -25.41
C ASP A 139 0.32 54.00 -26.94
N ALA A 140 0.65 52.88 -27.61
CA ALA A 140 0.64 52.78 -29.06
C ALA A 140 -0.78 52.93 -29.64
N SER A 141 -1.78 52.32 -29.00
CA SER A 141 -3.19 52.44 -29.40
C SER A 141 -3.69 53.88 -29.29
N CYS A 142 -3.33 54.56 -28.19
CA CYS A 142 -3.63 55.98 -28.01
C CYS A 142 -2.96 56.85 -29.07
N ALA A 143 -1.70 56.57 -29.44
CA ALA A 143 -1.01 57.30 -30.51
C ALA A 143 -1.72 57.13 -31.87
N VAL A 144 -2.14 55.92 -32.23
CA VAL A 144 -2.93 55.67 -33.46
C VAL A 144 -4.26 56.42 -33.42
N GLY A 145 -4.98 56.37 -32.29
CA GLY A 145 -6.24 57.08 -32.12
C GLY A 145 -6.09 58.60 -32.26
N HIS A 146 -5.06 59.18 -31.62
CA HIS A 146 -4.76 60.61 -31.75
C HIS A 146 -4.43 60.97 -33.21
N ARG A 147 -3.61 60.17 -33.90
CA ARG A 147 -3.27 60.39 -35.30
C ARG A 147 -4.52 60.36 -36.19
N GLY A 148 -5.37 59.35 -36.03
CA GLY A 148 -6.61 59.21 -36.78
C GLY A 148 -7.51 60.43 -36.61
N GLY A 149 -7.70 60.91 -35.38
CA GLY A 149 -8.48 62.11 -35.09
C GLY A 149 -7.90 63.39 -35.71
N TYR A 150 -6.58 63.56 -35.68
CA TYR A 150 -5.92 64.70 -36.35
C TYR A 150 -6.10 64.67 -37.87
N LEU A 151 -5.96 63.50 -38.50
CA LEU A 151 -6.15 63.34 -39.95
C LEU A 151 -7.59 63.62 -40.37
N GLU A 152 -8.57 63.16 -39.59
CA GLU A 152 -9.99 63.46 -39.82
C GLU A 152 -10.27 64.98 -39.74
N CYS A 153 -9.71 65.66 -38.72
CA CYS A 153 -9.85 67.12 -38.60
C CYS A 153 -9.20 67.86 -39.77
N ALA A 154 -7.98 67.48 -40.15
CA ALA A 154 -7.29 68.06 -41.29
C ALA A 154 -8.12 67.90 -42.57
N GLN A 155 -8.67 66.71 -42.81
CA GLN A 155 -9.53 66.45 -43.96
C GLN A 155 -10.77 67.35 -44.00
N HIS A 156 -11.44 67.58 -42.86
CA HIS A 156 -12.58 68.51 -42.81
C HIS A 156 -12.18 69.95 -43.14
N VAL A 157 -11.07 70.44 -42.60
CA VAL A 157 -10.55 71.80 -42.88
C VAL A 157 -10.16 71.94 -44.35
N GLU A 158 -9.47 70.95 -44.91
CA GLU A 158 -9.12 70.94 -46.34
C GLU A 158 -10.36 71.01 -47.24
N ALA A 159 -11.43 70.29 -46.88
CA ALA A 159 -12.68 70.29 -47.62
C ALA A 159 -13.42 71.65 -47.58
N GLU A 160 -13.36 72.37 -46.46
CA GLU A 160 -14.00 73.68 -46.31
C GLU A 160 -13.23 74.81 -46.99
N PHE A 161 -11.90 74.82 -46.86
CA PHE A 161 -11.06 75.94 -47.29
C PHE A 161 -10.39 75.71 -48.66
N GLY A 162 -10.44 74.49 -49.20
CA GLY A 162 -9.86 74.15 -50.51
C GLY A 162 -8.33 74.24 -50.55
N GLN A 163 -7.68 74.24 -49.39
CA GLN A 163 -6.22 74.30 -49.23
C GLN A 163 -5.75 73.08 -48.45
N GLN A 164 -4.68 72.44 -48.92
CA GLN A 164 -4.06 71.30 -48.24
C GLN A 164 -3.47 71.76 -46.88
N PHE A 165 -3.81 71.02 -45.83
CA PHE A 165 -3.35 71.29 -44.47
C PHE A 165 -2.09 70.47 -44.20
N ASP A 166 -1.04 71.14 -43.72
CA ASP A 166 0.24 70.48 -43.52
C ASP A 166 0.20 69.53 -42.32
N THR A 167 0.30 68.23 -42.59
CA THR A 167 0.35 67.18 -41.57
C THR A 167 1.75 66.95 -41.01
N HIS A 168 2.81 67.58 -41.57
CA HIS A 168 4.18 67.46 -41.06
C HIS A 168 4.37 68.09 -39.67
N HIS A 169 3.46 68.98 -39.26
CA HIS A 169 3.43 69.57 -37.92
C HIS A 169 2.53 68.80 -36.94
N CYS A 170 1.99 67.65 -37.34
CA CYS A 170 1.30 66.77 -36.42
C CYS A 170 2.28 66.31 -35.33
N SER A 171 1.95 66.57 -34.07
CA SER A 171 2.72 66.07 -32.93
C SER A 171 2.67 64.55 -32.80
N VAL A 172 1.88 63.87 -33.64
CA VAL A 172 1.69 62.43 -33.65
C VAL A 172 2.44 61.82 -34.82
N ALA A 173 3.29 60.83 -34.52
CA ALA A 173 4.22 60.24 -35.49
C ALA A 173 3.49 59.50 -36.64
N ASP A 174 3.98 59.65 -37.88
CA ASP A 174 3.50 58.90 -39.04
C ASP A 174 3.71 57.38 -38.94
N GLN A 175 4.55 56.95 -38.00
CA GLN A 175 4.84 55.56 -37.73
C GLN A 175 3.86 54.91 -36.72
N ALA A 176 2.88 55.64 -36.18
CA ALA A 176 2.00 55.13 -35.12
C ALA A 176 1.38 53.76 -35.45
N ASP A 177 0.87 53.57 -36.66
CA ASP A 177 0.28 52.30 -37.10
C ASP A 177 1.33 51.15 -37.12
N SER A 178 2.54 51.43 -37.61
CA SER A 178 3.63 50.45 -37.61
C SER A 178 4.15 50.15 -36.21
N MET A 179 4.14 51.13 -35.31
CA MET A 179 4.52 50.94 -33.91
C MET A 179 3.48 50.08 -33.18
N LEU A 180 2.19 50.31 -33.43
CA LEU A 180 1.12 49.48 -32.87
C LEU A 180 1.28 48.02 -33.32
N SER A 181 1.46 47.76 -34.63
CA SER A 181 1.68 46.39 -35.12
C SER A 181 2.92 45.72 -34.51
N GLN A 182 3.99 46.49 -34.27
CA GLN A 182 5.19 45.95 -33.61
C GLN A 182 4.91 45.57 -32.14
N VAL A 183 4.17 46.41 -31.42
CA VAL A 183 3.83 46.14 -30.01
C VAL A 183 2.82 45.00 -29.88
N GLU A 184 1.87 44.90 -30.81
CA GLU A 184 0.96 43.75 -30.92
C GLU A 184 1.76 42.45 -31.10
N GLU A 185 2.74 42.43 -32.02
CA GLU A 185 3.61 41.26 -32.22
C GLU A 185 4.37 40.88 -30.94
N VAL A 186 4.87 41.87 -30.18
CA VAL A 186 5.55 41.64 -28.90
C VAL A 186 4.59 41.05 -27.86
N TYR A 187 3.37 41.58 -27.75
CA TYR A 187 2.36 41.10 -26.81
C TYR A 187 1.89 39.67 -27.15
N GLU A 188 1.64 39.36 -28.42
CA GLU A 188 1.22 38.03 -28.89
C GLU A 188 2.26 36.94 -28.61
N HIS A 189 3.55 37.30 -28.61
CA HIS A 189 4.67 36.38 -28.38
C HIS A 189 5.32 36.57 -27.00
N LEU A 190 4.61 37.19 -26.06
CA LEU A 190 5.12 37.46 -24.73
C LEU A 190 5.40 36.14 -23.99
N SER A 191 6.67 35.92 -23.65
CA SER A 191 7.05 34.85 -22.72
C SER A 191 7.07 35.38 -21.29
N LEU A 192 6.35 34.69 -20.41
CA LEU A 192 6.30 35.01 -18.99
C LEU A 192 7.20 34.04 -18.22
N PRO A 193 8.26 34.50 -17.52
CA PRO A 193 9.17 33.62 -16.79
C PRO A 193 8.48 32.71 -15.79
N VAL A 194 7.39 33.17 -15.16
CA VAL A 194 6.58 32.36 -14.24
C VAL A 194 5.96 31.14 -14.93
N THR A 195 5.55 31.24 -16.19
CA THR A 195 4.96 30.12 -16.93
C THR A 195 6.02 29.07 -17.29
N GLU A 196 7.23 29.52 -17.64
CA GLU A 196 8.37 28.64 -17.88
C GLU A 196 8.78 27.91 -16.60
N LEU A 197 8.85 28.63 -15.48
CA LEU A 197 9.19 28.07 -14.17
C LEU A 197 8.17 27.03 -13.70
N VAL A 198 6.86 27.32 -13.81
CA VAL A 198 5.80 26.34 -13.50
C VAL A 198 5.93 25.11 -14.38
N THR A 199 6.15 25.29 -15.68
CA THR A 199 6.30 24.18 -16.64
C THR A 199 7.51 23.33 -16.33
N ASP A 200 8.61 23.92 -15.90
CA ASP A 200 9.82 23.19 -15.52
C ASP A 200 9.62 22.41 -14.21
N VAL A 201 9.01 23.04 -13.20
CA VAL A 201 8.72 22.41 -11.91
C VAL A 201 7.82 21.18 -12.05
N LEU A 202 6.82 21.24 -12.94
CA LEU A 202 5.88 20.13 -13.17
C LEU A 202 6.54 18.88 -13.78
N LYS A 203 7.79 18.94 -14.25
CA LYS A 203 8.53 17.78 -14.75
C LYS A 203 9.14 16.93 -13.64
N HIS A 204 9.17 17.43 -12.41
CA HIS A 204 9.81 16.76 -11.27
C HIS A 204 8.80 15.97 -10.43
N ASP A 205 9.25 14.88 -9.81
CA ASP A 205 8.40 14.06 -8.94
C ASP A 205 7.94 14.82 -7.68
N ASP A 206 8.75 15.77 -7.21
CA ASP A 206 8.50 16.64 -6.05
C ASP A 206 7.88 18.00 -6.44
N TRP A 207 7.17 18.06 -7.58
CA TRP A 207 6.57 19.29 -8.13
C TRP A 207 5.75 20.08 -7.10
N SER A 208 5.01 19.40 -6.23
CA SER A 208 4.09 20.04 -5.26
C SER A 208 4.85 20.87 -4.22
N THR A 209 5.98 20.37 -3.75
CA THR A 209 6.84 21.03 -2.76
C THR A 209 7.56 22.20 -3.39
N ARG A 210 8.06 22.02 -4.62
CA ARG A 210 8.73 23.07 -5.39
C ARG A 210 7.79 24.23 -5.71
N LEU A 211 6.57 23.96 -6.20
CA LEU A 211 5.59 25.01 -6.50
C LEU A 211 5.22 25.80 -5.24
N LYS A 212 4.98 25.11 -4.11
CA LYS A 212 4.73 25.78 -2.83
C LYS A 212 5.88 26.71 -2.44
N SER A 213 7.12 26.23 -2.54
CA SER A 213 8.29 27.06 -2.19
C SER A 213 8.47 28.29 -3.08
N ILE A 214 8.12 28.20 -4.35
CA ILE A 214 8.37 29.26 -5.34
C ILE A 214 7.24 30.30 -5.33
N ILE A 215 5.99 29.84 -5.31
CA ILE A 215 4.83 30.70 -5.60
C ILE A 215 4.04 31.02 -4.33
N ASP A 216 4.21 30.24 -3.27
CA ASP A 216 3.53 30.41 -1.99
C ASP A 216 4.55 30.37 -0.83
N PRO A 217 5.57 31.26 -0.82
CA PRO A 217 6.59 31.24 0.21
C PRO A 217 5.95 31.37 1.59
N PRO A 218 6.39 30.57 2.58
CA PRO A 218 5.83 30.65 3.92
C PRO A 218 6.02 32.06 4.45
N GLU A 219 4.95 32.64 4.98
CA GLU A 219 4.95 33.95 5.63
C GLU A 219 5.98 33.87 6.77
N THR A 220 7.16 34.45 6.56
CA THR A 220 8.14 34.62 7.62
C THR A 220 7.52 35.66 8.54
N VAL A 221 6.96 35.20 9.66
CA VAL A 221 6.63 36.07 10.79
C VAL A 221 7.93 36.79 11.12
N GLU A 222 8.04 38.05 10.70
CA GLU A 222 9.05 38.94 11.24
C GLU A 222 8.75 39.02 12.72
N LEU A 223 9.54 38.27 13.51
CA LEU A 223 9.68 38.53 14.92
C LEU A 223 10.29 39.92 14.97
N THR A 224 9.43 40.94 15.06
CA THR A 224 9.84 42.27 15.49
C THR A 224 10.44 42.06 16.87
N ASP A 225 11.76 42.01 16.93
CA ASP A 225 12.52 42.19 18.15
C ASP A 225 12.19 43.62 18.62
N GLU A 226 11.10 43.74 19.39
CA GLU A 226 10.80 44.93 20.16
C GLU A 226 11.97 45.11 21.13
N GLU A 227 12.90 46.01 20.79
CA GLU A 227 13.82 46.59 21.76
C GLU A 227 12.98 47.14 22.91
N GLU A 228 13.06 46.47 24.06
CA GLU A 228 12.65 46.99 25.36
C GLU A 228 13.44 48.27 25.64
N ALA A 229 12.86 49.41 25.24
CA ALA A 229 13.30 50.72 25.67
C ALA A 229 12.96 50.88 27.16
N ALA A 230 13.93 50.54 28.01
CA ALA A 230 13.93 50.93 29.42
C ALA A 230 13.95 52.46 29.53
N GLY A 231 12.79 53.07 29.71
CA GLY A 231 12.62 54.52 29.83
C GLY A 231 11.33 54.89 30.53
N GLY A 232 11.10 54.35 31.73
CA GLY A 232 9.97 54.72 32.57
C GLY A 232 10.21 56.04 33.30
N ASP A 233 9.96 57.16 32.65
CA ASP A 233 9.69 58.43 33.33
C ASP A 233 8.18 58.51 33.60
N GLY A 234 7.82 58.19 34.84
CA GLY A 234 6.49 58.43 35.36
C GLY A 234 6.32 59.90 35.69
N ASP A 235 5.53 60.61 34.89
CA ASP A 235 4.91 61.87 35.33
C ASP A 235 3.38 61.75 35.21
N GLY A 236 2.74 61.86 36.37
CA GLY A 236 1.30 61.77 36.53
C GLY A 236 0.65 63.12 36.26
N GLY A 237 -0.18 63.18 35.22
CA GLY A 237 -1.03 64.33 34.93
C GLY A 237 -2.46 63.88 34.68
N ASN A 238 -3.23 63.79 35.76
CA ASN A 238 -4.68 63.55 35.75
C ASN A 238 -5.43 64.80 35.26
N GLU A 239 -6.02 64.77 34.07
CA GLU A 239 -7.03 65.74 33.65
C GLU A 239 -8.33 64.98 33.34
N ALA A 240 -9.28 65.15 34.25
CA ALA A 240 -10.63 64.66 34.15
C ALA A 240 -11.47 65.57 33.25
N GLY A 241 -12.15 64.96 32.29
CA GLY A 241 -13.30 65.51 31.59
C GLY A 241 -13.87 64.36 30.76
N GLY A 242 -15.07 63.84 30.98
CA GLY A 242 -16.28 64.49 31.46
C GLY A 242 -17.34 64.24 30.40
N ASP A 243 -18.28 63.35 30.73
CA ASP A 243 -19.67 63.26 30.23
C ASP A 243 -19.86 62.92 28.74
N GLY A 244 -20.67 61.98 28.29
CA GLY A 244 -21.89 61.39 28.85
C GLY A 244 -22.84 61.15 27.68
N GLY A 245 -23.66 60.10 27.74
CA GLY A 245 -24.79 59.93 26.83
C GLY A 245 -24.86 58.57 26.17
N GLY A 246 -25.45 57.60 26.87
CA GLY A 246 -26.16 56.52 26.22
C GLY A 246 -27.48 57.03 25.64
N ASN A 247 -27.94 56.41 24.56
CA ASN A 247 -29.28 55.81 24.54
C ASN A 247 -29.41 54.84 23.36
N GLU A 248 -30.02 53.69 23.66
CA GLU A 248 -30.84 52.80 22.82
C GLU A 248 -30.25 52.17 21.54
#